data_AF-A0A7X3CSL4-F1
#
_entry.id   AF-A0A7X3CSL4-F1
#
_cell.length_a   1.000
_cell.length_b   1.000
_cell.length_c   1.000
_cell.angle_alpha   90.00
_cell.angle_beta   90.00
_cell.angle_gamma   90.00
#
_symmetry.space_group_name_H-M   'P 1'
#
loop_
_entity.id
_entity.type
_entity.pdbx_description
1 polymer ?
#
loop_
_entity_poly.entity_id
_entity_poly.type
_entity_poly.pdbx_seq_one_letter_code
_entity_poly.pdbx_strand_id
1 'polypeptide(L)'
;MLQRITSSHLQELTDVQKEYLRNHWIPQEGEYIAMGDHEEMIYYLNGVEKHKALPLLTIGQMLSYLNKHDHSVRIQHVSGEWVVQTSMIETKAIELSHALWEAFKSVLDKNTTR
;
A
#
# COMPACT_ATOMS: atom_id res chain seq x y z
N MET A 1 7.36 -11.56 -9.71
CA MET A 1 6.39 -11.21 -8.66
C MET A 1 6.88 -9.94 -8.00
N LEU A 2 6.10 -8.86 -8.12
CA LEU A 2 6.44 -7.62 -7.44
C LEU A 2 6.23 -7.78 -5.93
N GLN A 3 7.18 -7.30 -5.13
CA GLN A 3 7.07 -7.31 -3.66
C GLN A 3 6.51 -6.00 -3.10
N ARG A 4 6.04 -5.10 -3.98
CA ARG A 4 5.48 -3.77 -3.67
C ARG A 4 4.47 -3.35 -4.74
N ILE A 5 3.68 -2.33 -4.41
CA ILE A 5 2.87 -1.59 -5.40
C ILE A 5 3.76 -0.69 -6.27
N THR A 6 3.21 -0.23 -7.39
CA THR A 6 3.86 0.67 -8.35
C THR A 6 3.26 2.07 -8.28
N SER A 7 3.90 3.04 -8.95
CA SER A 7 3.37 4.40 -9.08
C SER A 7 1.97 4.44 -9.69
N SER A 8 1.65 3.53 -10.61
CA SER A 8 0.32 3.44 -11.23
C SER A 8 -0.77 3.09 -10.24
N HIS A 9 -0.50 2.21 -9.28
CA HIS A 9 -1.47 1.86 -8.23
C HIS A 9 -1.83 3.08 -7.38
N LEU A 10 -0.86 3.96 -7.09
CA LEU A 10 -1.12 5.19 -6.33
C LEU A 10 -2.02 6.18 -7.06
N GLN A 11 -2.15 6.09 -8.39
CA GLN A 11 -3.07 6.95 -9.15
C GLN A 11 -4.54 6.60 -8.90
N GLU A 12 -4.83 5.39 -8.40
CA GLU A 12 -6.17 4.96 -8.02
C GLU A 12 -6.66 5.62 -6.72
N LEU A 13 -5.75 6.22 -5.95
CA LEU A 13 -6.09 6.90 -4.70
C LEU A 13 -6.55 8.35 -4.95
N THR A 14 -7.55 8.76 -4.17
CA THR A 14 -7.96 10.16 -4.02
C THR A 14 -6.87 10.99 -3.33
N ASP A 15 -6.94 12.31 -3.48
CA ASP A 15 -5.98 13.22 -2.84
C ASP A 15 -6.01 13.13 -1.30
N VAL A 16 -7.18 12.90 -0.71
CA VAL A 16 -7.34 12.71 0.73
C VAL A 16 -6.61 11.45 1.21
N GLN A 17 -6.74 10.34 0.49
CA GLN A 17 -6.03 9.09 0.80
C GLN A 17 -4.51 9.23 0.62
N LYS A 18 -4.07 9.90 -0.45
CA LYS A 18 -2.66 10.20 -0.68
C LYS A 18 -2.08 11.04 0.47
N GLU A 19 -2.82 12.06 0.90
CA GLU A 19 -2.39 12.91 2.01
C GLU A 19 -2.37 12.17 3.34
N TYR A 20 -3.36 11.32 3.59
CA TYR A 20 -3.35 10.43 4.75
C TYR A 20 -2.10 9.55 4.78
N LEU A 21 -1.74 8.94 3.64
CA LEU A 21 -0.53 8.12 3.51
C LEU A 21 0.74 8.92 3.81
N ARG A 22 0.87 10.13 3.24
CA ARG A 22 2.02 11.00 3.53
C ARG A 22 2.16 11.28 5.01
N ASN A 23 1.06 11.58 5.70
CA ASN A 23 1.09 11.94 7.11
C ASN A 23 1.45 10.77 8.03
N HIS A 24 1.05 9.55 7.67
CA HIS A 24 1.27 8.36 8.51
C HIS A 24 2.50 7.53 8.12
N TRP A 25 3.12 7.81 6.99
CA TRP A 25 4.34 7.15 6.55
C TRP A 25 5.59 7.77 7.20
N ILE A 26 6.55 6.93 7.58
CA ILE A 26 7.85 7.37 8.11
C ILE A 26 8.93 6.82 7.16
N PRO A 27 9.50 7.66 6.27
CA PRO A 27 10.46 7.22 5.26
C PRO A 27 11.66 6.51 5.87
N GLN A 28 12.02 5.35 5.31
CA GLN A 28 13.25 4.61 5.64
C GLN A 28 14.16 4.54 4.41
N GLU A 29 15.48 4.48 4.63
CA GLU A 29 16.42 4.22 3.54
C GLU A 29 16.16 2.86 2.90
N GLY A 30 16.34 2.80 1.58
CA GLY A 30 16.06 1.61 0.79
C GLY A 30 14.57 1.40 0.46
N GLU A 31 13.66 2.20 1.03
CA GLU A 31 12.27 2.21 0.58
C GLU A 31 12.14 2.89 -0.78
N TYR A 32 11.18 2.42 -1.57
CA TYR A 32 10.84 3.05 -2.85
C TYR A 32 9.68 4.02 -2.69
N ILE A 33 9.75 5.12 -3.43
CA ILE A 33 8.77 6.21 -3.42
C ILE A 33 8.38 6.56 -4.85
N ALA A 34 7.16 7.08 -5.01
CA ALA A 34 6.74 7.75 -6.22
C ALA A 34 6.87 9.27 -6.02
N MET A 35 7.54 9.94 -6.96
CA MET A 35 7.58 11.40 -7.10
C MET A 35 6.98 11.77 -8.46
N GLY A 36 5.69 12.09 -8.47
CA GLY A 36 4.95 12.27 -9.72
C GLY A 36 4.80 10.94 -10.48
N ASP A 37 5.35 10.88 -11.68
CA ASP A 37 5.37 9.70 -12.56
C ASP A 37 6.65 8.86 -12.44
N HIS A 38 7.62 9.31 -11.63
CA HIS A 38 8.88 8.61 -11.42
C HIS A 38 8.89 7.80 -10.11
N GLU A 39 9.55 6.63 -10.14
CA GLU A 39 9.86 5.84 -8.95
C GLU A 39 11.34 6.02 -8.57
N GLU A 40 11.62 6.26 -7.29
CA GLU A 40 12.99 6.41 -6.77
C GLU A 40 13.15 5.61 -5.47
N MET A 41 14.38 5.16 -5.19
CA MET A 41 14.73 4.59 -3.89
C MET A 41 15.31 5.67 -2.97
N ILE A 42 14.91 5.67 -1.70
CA ILE A 42 15.39 6.64 -0.72
C ILE A 42 16.86 6.35 -0.37
N TYR A 43 17.69 7.37 -0.51
CA TYR A 43 19.07 7.41 -0.01
C TYR A 43 19.19 8.48 1.08
N TYR A 44 19.76 8.16 2.25
CA TYR A 44 19.78 9.09 3.39
C TYR A 44 20.47 10.44 3.12
N LEU A 45 21.37 10.51 2.14
CA LEU A 45 22.10 11.73 1.80
C LEU A 45 21.19 12.89 1.38
N ASN A 46 19.99 12.63 0.85
CA ASN A 46 19.14 13.65 0.23
C ASN A 46 17.85 13.96 1.02
N GLY A 47 17.57 13.23 2.10
CA GLY A 47 16.27 13.30 2.78
C GLY A 47 15.11 12.93 1.85
N VAL A 48 13.87 13.18 2.30
CA VAL A 48 12.66 12.91 1.51
C VAL A 48 11.72 14.10 1.57
N GLU A 49 11.38 14.67 0.42
CA GLU A 49 10.34 15.69 0.31
C GLU A 49 8.95 15.04 0.44
N LYS A 50 8.53 14.69 1.67
CA LYS A 50 7.28 13.94 1.94
C LYS A 50 6.03 14.54 1.30
N HIS A 51 5.97 15.86 1.12
CA HIS A 51 4.84 16.55 0.50
C HIS A 51 4.69 16.27 -1.01
N LYS A 52 5.77 15.87 -1.69
CA LYS A 52 5.76 15.49 -3.12
C LYS A 52 5.86 13.98 -3.34
N ALA A 53 6.23 13.24 -2.32
CA ALA A 53 6.45 11.79 -2.40
C ALA A 53 5.26 10.99 -1.86
N LEU A 54 5.10 9.77 -2.37
CA LEU A 54 4.21 8.75 -1.82
C LEU A 54 4.97 7.43 -1.67
N PRO A 55 4.77 6.66 -0.59
CA PRO A 55 5.45 5.39 -0.40
C PRO A 55 4.92 4.32 -1.37
N LEU A 56 5.83 3.60 -2.03
CA LEU A 56 5.51 2.37 -2.76
C LEU A 56 5.50 1.19 -1.79
N LEU A 57 4.34 1.01 -1.16
CA LEU A 57 4.15 0.02 -0.10
C LEU A 57 4.52 -1.39 -0.54
N THR A 58 5.39 -2.01 0.25
CA THR A 58 5.72 -3.43 0.17
C THR A 58 4.56 -4.30 0.67
N ILE A 59 4.60 -5.59 0.34
CA ILE A 59 3.70 -6.60 0.92
C ILE A 59 3.69 -6.54 2.45
N GLY A 60 4.87 -6.42 3.07
CA GLY A 60 4.99 -6.35 4.53
C GLY A 60 4.34 -5.11 5.13
N GLN A 61 4.49 -3.95 4.50
CA GLN A 61 3.86 -2.70 4.94
C GLN A 61 2.34 -2.75 4.79
N MET A 62 1.82 -3.26 3.66
CA MET A 62 0.38 -3.45 3.48
C MET A 62 -0.20 -4.39 4.54
N LEU A 63 0.47 -5.52 4.82
CA LEU A 63 0.05 -6.45 5.87
C LEU A 63 0.08 -5.84 7.26
N SER A 64 1.14 -5.09 7.58
CA SER A 64 1.25 -4.39 8.86
C SER A 64 0.10 -3.40 9.06
N TYR A 65 -0.22 -2.62 8.01
CA TYR A 65 -1.36 -1.71 8.03
C TYR A 65 -2.69 -2.46 8.20
N LEU A 66 -2.93 -3.48 7.38
CA LEU A 66 -4.15 -4.28 7.46
C LEU A 66 -4.33 -4.89 8.85
N ASN A 67 -3.30 -5.54 9.43
CA ASN A 67 -3.38 -6.13 10.76
C ASN A 67 -3.61 -5.10 11.88
N LYS A 68 -3.10 -3.87 11.73
CA LYS A 68 -3.29 -2.78 12.68
C LYS A 68 -4.72 -2.24 12.67
N HIS A 69 -5.34 -2.20 11.50
CA HIS A 69 -6.65 -1.56 11.27
C HIS A 69 -7.80 -2.54 11.06
N ASP A 70 -7.48 -3.83 10.89
CA ASP A 70 -8.39 -4.94 10.72
C ASP A 70 -7.80 -6.19 11.40
N HIS A 71 -8.47 -6.67 12.45
CA HIS A 71 -7.98 -7.80 13.25
C HIS A 71 -8.22 -9.18 12.61
N SER A 72 -8.69 -9.23 11.35
CA SER A 72 -9.14 -10.46 10.69
C SER A 72 -8.56 -10.67 9.30
N VAL A 73 -7.27 -10.35 9.11
CA VAL A 73 -6.59 -10.58 7.83
C VAL A 73 -6.29 -12.07 7.65
N ARG A 74 -6.83 -12.68 6.60
CA ARG A 74 -6.52 -14.05 6.18
C ARG A 74 -6.03 -14.06 4.74
N ILE A 75 -4.95 -14.79 4.49
CA ILE A 75 -4.33 -14.91 3.17
C ILE A 75 -4.27 -16.38 2.80
N GLN A 76 -4.70 -16.71 1.58
CA GLN A 76 -4.68 -18.07 1.05
C GLN A 76 -4.29 -18.03 -0.43
N HIS A 77 -3.77 -19.14 -0.94
CA HIS A 77 -3.55 -19.34 -2.37
C HIS A 77 -4.41 -20.51 -2.84
N VAL A 78 -5.43 -20.23 -3.64
CA VAL A 78 -6.46 -21.20 -4.05
C VAL A 78 -6.65 -21.10 -5.55
N SER A 79 -6.64 -22.23 -6.25
CA SER A 79 -6.88 -22.29 -7.70
C SER A 79 -5.99 -21.37 -8.55
N GLY A 80 -4.75 -21.11 -8.10
CA GLY A 80 -3.80 -20.26 -8.82
C GLY A 80 -3.94 -18.76 -8.55
N GLU A 81 -4.79 -18.37 -7.59
CA GLU A 81 -4.97 -16.98 -7.19
C GLU A 81 -4.67 -16.79 -5.70
N TRP A 82 -4.16 -15.62 -5.36
CA TRP A 82 -4.09 -15.13 -3.99
C TRP A 82 -5.45 -14.58 -3.59
N VAL A 83 -5.95 -15.06 -2.46
CA VAL A 83 -7.17 -14.60 -1.81
C VAL A 83 -6.78 -13.89 -0.52
N VAL A 84 -7.10 -12.60 -0.42
CA VAL A 84 -6.94 -11.81 0.80
C VAL A 84 -8.32 -11.47 1.33
N GLN A 85 -8.60 -11.91 2.55
CA GLN A 85 -9.86 -11.67 3.24
C GLN A 85 -9.61 -10.77 4.45
N THR A 86 -10.44 -9.75 4.60
CA THR A 86 -10.48 -8.83 5.74
C THR A 86 -11.89 -8.85 6.35
N SER A 87 -12.13 -8.06 7.41
CA SER A 87 -13.48 -7.92 7.99
C SER A 87 -14.48 -7.27 7.03
N MET A 88 -13.99 -6.60 5.98
CA MET A 88 -14.81 -5.81 5.07
C MET A 88 -14.95 -6.46 3.71
N ILE A 89 -13.88 -7.04 3.17
CA ILE A 89 -13.88 -7.55 1.80
C ILE A 89 -13.07 -8.83 1.64
N GLU A 90 -13.36 -9.55 0.54
CA GLU A 90 -12.51 -10.60 -0.02
C GLU A 90 -12.01 -10.11 -1.38
N THR A 91 -10.70 -10.14 -1.60
CA THR A 91 -10.06 -9.78 -2.87
C THR A 91 -9.30 -10.96 -3.45
N LYS A 92 -9.28 -11.07 -4.77
CA LYS A 92 -8.60 -12.14 -5.52
C LYS A 92 -7.74 -11.54 -6.61
N ALA A 93 -6.51 -12.02 -6.73
CA ALA A 93 -5.62 -11.67 -7.83
C ALA A 93 -4.55 -12.74 -8.05
N ILE A 94 -4.00 -12.78 -9.25
CA ILE A 94 -2.85 -13.63 -9.60
C ILE A 94 -1.61 -13.26 -8.78
N GLU A 95 -1.41 -11.96 -8.50
CA GLU A 95 -0.30 -11.47 -7.67
C GLU A 95 -0.77 -11.09 -6.27
N LEU A 96 -0.01 -11.51 -5.24
CA LEU A 96 -0.32 -11.20 -3.84
C LEU A 96 -0.30 -9.69 -3.57
N SER A 97 0.63 -8.95 -4.17
CA SER A 97 0.72 -7.49 -4.08
C SER A 97 -0.59 -6.82 -4.52
N HIS A 98 -1.19 -7.28 -5.61
CA HIS A 98 -2.46 -6.75 -6.12
C HIS A 98 -3.62 -7.11 -5.20
N ALA A 99 -3.74 -8.37 -4.76
CA ALA A 99 -4.81 -8.76 -3.82
C ALA A 99 -4.74 -7.95 -2.52
N LEU A 100 -3.53 -7.74 -1.98
CA LEU A 100 -3.29 -6.93 -0.80
C LEU A 100 -3.60 -5.45 -1.04
N TRP A 101 -3.28 -4.92 -2.22
CA TRP A 101 -3.56 -3.53 -2.56
C TRP A 101 -5.07 -3.23 -2.57
N GLU A 102 -5.87 -4.12 -3.17
CA GLU A 102 -7.33 -3.98 -3.16
C GLU A 102 -7.90 -4.02 -1.74
N ALA A 103 -7.41 -4.94 -0.90
CA ALA A 103 -7.77 -5.02 0.51
C ALA A 103 -7.37 -3.75 1.29
N PHE A 104 -6.16 -3.26 1.03
CA PHE A 104 -5.60 -2.06 1.64
C PHE A 104 -6.45 -0.81 1.33
N LYS A 105 -6.83 -0.60 0.05
CA LYS A 105 -7.67 0.54 -0.36
C LYS A 105 -8.99 0.58 0.40
N SER A 106 -9.68 -0.56 0.53
CA SER A 106 -10.95 -0.62 1.25
C SER A 106 -10.81 -0.26 2.75
N VAL A 107 -9.71 -0.68 3.40
CA VAL A 107 -9.43 -0.29 4.79
C VAL A 107 -9.03 1.18 4.90
N LEU A 108 -8.24 1.66 3.94
CA LEU A 108 -7.83 3.06 3.87
C LEU A 108 -9.05 4.00 3.75
N ASP A 109 -9.98 3.69 2.84
CA ASP A 109 -11.22 4.46 2.63
C ASP A 109 -12.02 4.67 3.90
N LYS A 110 -12.19 3.61 4.70
CA LYS A 110 -12.88 3.68 5.98
C LYS A 110 -12.18 4.61 6.97
N ASN A 111 -10.86 4.66 6.95
CA ASN A 111 -10.06 5.48 7.87
C ASN A 111 -9.96 6.94 7.43
N THR A 112 -10.21 7.26 6.15
CA THR A 112 -10.20 8.62 5.63
C THR A 112 -11.58 9.29 5.58
N THR A 113 -12.66 8.51 5.73
CA THR A 113 -14.05 9.01 5.71
C THR A 113 -14.64 9.23 7.11
N ARG A 114 -13.89 8.90 8.17
CA ARG A 114 -14.25 9.14 9.58
C ARG A 114 -13.71 10.46 10.07
#